data_AF-A0A2H5XB36-F1
#
_entry.id   AF-A0A2H5XB36-F1
#
_cell.length_a   1.000
_cell.length_b   1.000
_cell.length_c   1.000
_cell.angle_alpha   90.00
_cell.angle_beta   90.00
_cell.angle_gamma   90.00
#
_symmetry.space_group_name_H-M   'P 1'
#
loop_
_entity.id
_entity.type
_entity.pdbx_description
1 polymer ?
#
loop_
_entity_poly.entity_id
_entity_poly.type
_entity_poly.pdbx_seq_one_letter_code
_entity_poly.pdbx_strand_id
1 'polypeptide(L)'
;MSERRKKNILRQLQAMEQKLRHLQRLLESGELGEQLQTLADIGDHWHFVRTQFVLELLERSLLRATRTEEISDIADEVLYWLQRLRLS
;
A
#
# COMPACT_ATOMS: atom_id res chain seq x y z
N MET A 1 -3.50 7.50 -12.60
CA MET A 1 -2.82 6.20 -12.54
C MET A 1 -2.58 5.59 -13.91
N SER A 2 -1.33 5.19 -14.21
CA SER A 2 -1.01 4.42 -15.41
C SER A 2 -1.53 2.97 -15.33
N GLU A 3 -1.88 2.38 -16.48
CA GLU A 3 -2.30 0.98 -16.55
C GLU A 3 -1.22 0.00 -16.08
N ARG A 4 0.06 0.35 -16.28
CA ARG A 4 1.19 -0.43 -15.76
C ARG A 4 1.20 -0.46 -14.24
N ARG A 5 0.98 0.69 -13.58
CA ARG A 5 0.92 0.78 -12.10
C ARG A 5 -0.28 -0.02 -11.57
N LYS A 6 -1.46 0.09 -12.18
CA LYS A 6 -2.64 -0.73 -11.84
C LYS A 6 -2.35 -2.23 -11.91
N LYS A 7 -1.77 -2.70 -13.03
CA LYS A 7 -1.42 -4.11 -13.21
C LYS A 7 -0.43 -4.59 -12.15
N ASN A 8 0.54 -3.75 -11.76
CA ASN A 8 1.50 -4.11 -10.72
C ASN A 8 0.83 -4.19 -9.34
N ILE A 9 -0.04 -3.23 -8.97
CA ILE A 9 -0.80 -3.27 -7.72
C ILE A 9 -1.67 -4.54 -7.66
N LEU A 10 -2.38 -4.86 -8.74
CA LEU A 10 -3.22 -6.07 -8.81
C LEU A 10 -2.41 -7.35 -8.60
N ARG A 11 -1.23 -7.47 -9.21
CA ARG A 11 -0.35 -8.63 -9.00
C ARG A 11 0.08 -8.76 -7.53
N GLN A 12 0.38 -7.63 -6.88
CA GLN A 12 0.82 -7.62 -5.48
C GLN A 12 -0.34 -8.00 -4.53
N LEU A 13 -1.55 -7.52 -4.81
CA LEU A 13 -2.76 -7.94 -4.09
C LEU A 13 -3.04 -9.44 -4.25
N GLN A 14 -2.90 -9.98 -5.47
CA GLN A 14 -3.06 -11.41 -5.73
C GLN A 14 -2.01 -12.27 -5.00
N ALA A 15 -0.74 -11.83 -5.00
CA ALA A 15 0.32 -12.50 -4.26
C ALA A 15 0.04 -12.50 -2.75
N MET A 16 -0.42 -11.36 -2.22
CA MET A 16 -0.81 -11.22 -0.81
C MET A 16 -1.97 -12.16 -0.45
N GLU A 17 -3.00 -12.27 -1.30
CA GLU A 17 -4.12 -13.19 -1.11
C GLU A 17 -3.66 -14.67 -1.08
N GLN A 18 -2.73 -15.04 -1.96
CA GLN A 18 -2.13 -16.37 -1.96
C GLN A 18 -1.35 -16.65 -0.66
N LYS A 19 -0.57 -15.68 -0.17
CA LYS A 19 0.17 -15.82 1.09
C LYS A 19 -0.74 -15.86 2.31
N LEU A 20 -1.86 -15.13 2.32
CA LEU A 20 -2.85 -15.23 3.40
C LEU A 20 -3.46 -16.64 3.47
N ARG A 21 -3.81 -17.24 2.32
CA ARG A 21 -4.25 -18.64 2.26
C ARG A 21 -3.16 -19.63 2.69
N HIS A 22 -1.91 -19.33 2.39
CA HIS A 22 -0.77 -20.13 2.86
C HIS A 22 -0.63 -20.05 4.39
N LEU A 23 -0.66 -18.84 4.94
CA LEU A 23 -0.60 -18.61 6.38
C LEU A 23 -1.72 -19.32 7.13
N GLN A 24 -2.96 -19.32 6.61
CA GLN A 24 -4.07 -20.06 7.19
C GLN A 24 -3.75 -21.56 7.34
N ARG A 25 -3.14 -22.18 6.32
CA ARG A 25 -2.70 -23.59 6.37
C ARG A 25 -1.54 -23.80 7.35
N LEU A 26 -0.60 -22.86 7.42
CA LEU A 26 0.52 -22.94 8.37
C LEU A 26 0.07 -22.80 9.84
N LEU A 27 -0.99 -22.03 10.08
CA LEU A 27 -1.57 -21.91 11.42
C LEU A 27 -2.17 -23.24 11.90
N GLU A 28 -2.61 -24.10 10.98
CA GLU A 28 -3.09 -25.46 11.28
C GLU A 28 -1.93 -26.44 11.56
N SER A 29 -0.75 -26.24 10.97
CA SER A 29 0.42 -27.12 11.14
C SER A 29 1.31 -26.79 12.34
N GLY A 30 1.24 -25.57 12.88
CA GLY A 30 1.98 -25.15 14.08
C GLY A 30 3.43 -24.69 13.83
N GLU A 31 3.84 -24.45 12.58
CA GLU A 31 5.21 -24.04 12.23
C GLU A 31 5.45 -22.52 12.39
N LEU A 32 5.72 -22.09 13.62
CA LEU A 32 5.83 -20.66 13.99
C LEU A 32 6.87 -19.87 13.17
N GLY A 33 7.99 -20.48 12.80
CA GLY A 33 9.02 -19.82 11.97
C GLY A 33 8.52 -19.47 10.57
N GLU A 34 7.85 -20.42 9.91
CA GLU A 34 7.28 -20.19 8.57
C GLU A 34 6.08 -19.24 8.62
N GLN A 35 5.29 -19.28 9.70
CA GLN A 35 4.20 -18.32 9.93
C GLN A 35 4.71 -16.88 10.02
N LEU A 36 5.76 -16.63 10.81
CA LEU A 36 6.35 -15.30 10.95
C LEU A 36 6.95 -14.79 9.63
N GLN A 37 7.64 -15.66 8.89
CA GLN A 37 8.16 -15.29 7.56
C GLN A 37 7.03 -14.95 6.59
N THR A 38 5.98 -15.76 6.56
CA THR A 38 4.82 -15.52 5.68
C THR A 38 4.11 -14.22 6.05
N LEU A 39 4.00 -13.90 7.34
CA LEU A 39 3.47 -12.63 7.82
C LEU A 39 4.33 -11.43 7.40
N ALA A 40 5.66 -11.53 7.51
CA ALA A 40 6.57 -10.48 7.05
C ALA A 40 6.39 -10.21 5.55
N ASP A 41 6.34 -11.27 4.74
CA ASP A 41 6.13 -11.15 3.30
C ASP A 41 4.77 -10.50 2.95
N ILE A 42 3.71 -10.82 3.69
CA ILE A 42 2.41 -10.16 3.55
C ILE A 42 2.54 -8.66 3.86
N GLY A 43 3.28 -8.31 4.91
CA GLY A 43 3.61 -6.93 5.27
C GLY A 43 4.28 -6.16 4.15
N ASP A 44 5.26 -6.76 3.47
CA ASP A 44 5.97 -6.15 2.34
C ASP A 44 5.04 -5.88 1.14
N HIS A 45 4.18 -6.85 0.80
CA HIS A 45 3.18 -6.67 -0.25
C HIS A 45 2.19 -5.55 0.10
N TRP A 46 1.74 -5.50 1.35
CA TRP A 46 0.86 -4.44 1.84
C TRP A 46 1.53 -3.07 1.77
N HIS A 47 2.78 -2.97 2.24
CA HIS A 47 3.56 -1.73 2.22
C HIS A 47 3.74 -1.22 0.79
N PHE A 48 4.04 -2.12 -0.16
CA PHE A 48 4.13 -1.75 -1.57
C PHE A 48 2.81 -1.17 -2.09
N VAL A 49 1.70 -1.88 -1.89
CA VAL A 49 0.37 -1.44 -2.38
C VAL A 49 0.01 -0.08 -1.79
N ARG A 50 0.17 0.07 -0.47
CA ARG A 50 -0.05 1.32 0.26
C ARG A 50 0.75 2.47 -0.34
N THR A 51 2.04 2.28 -0.58
CA THR A 51 2.92 3.28 -1.18
C THR A 51 2.44 3.71 -2.56
N GLN A 52 1.98 2.78 -3.40
CA GLN A 52 1.45 3.14 -4.74
C GLN A 52 0.16 3.97 -4.67
N PHE A 53 -0.73 3.69 -3.71
CA PHE A 53 -1.94 4.49 -3.50
C PHE A 53 -1.62 5.91 -3.04
N VAL A 54 -0.61 6.06 -2.18
CA VAL A 54 -0.15 7.37 -1.70
C VAL A 54 0.42 8.17 -2.86
N LEU A 55 1.31 7.57 -3.66
CA LEU A 55 1.88 8.26 -4.83
C LEU A 55 0.78 8.71 -5.80
N GLU A 56 -0.24 7.88 -6.05
CA GLU A 56 -1.38 8.27 -6.89
C GLU A 56 -2.16 9.44 -6.29
N LEU A 57 -2.34 9.47 -4.97
CA LEU A 57 -3.01 10.57 -4.28
C LEU A 57 -2.20 11.87 -4.39
N LEU A 58 -0.89 11.81 -4.11
CA LEU A 58 0.02 12.95 -4.25
C LEU A 58 0.02 13.48 -5.68
N GLU A 59 0.12 12.61 -6.68
CA GLU A 59 0.05 12.99 -8.10
C GLU A 59 -1.26 13.71 -8.43
N ARG A 60 -2.40 13.23 -7.90
CA ARG A 60 -3.71 13.87 -8.12
C ARG A 60 -3.83 15.21 -7.42
N SER A 61 -3.38 15.31 -6.17
CA SER A 61 -3.45 16.55 -5.42
C SER A 61 -2.52 17.60 -6.03
N LEU A 62 -1.30 17.24 -6.45
CA LEU A 62 -0.42 18.16 -7.19
C LEU A 62 -1.03 18.65 -8.51
N LEU A 63 -1.62 17.76 -9.30
CA LEU A 63 -2.31 18.14 -10.55
C LEU A 63 -3.49 19.09 -10.29
N ARG A 64 -4.19 18.95 -9.16
CA ARG A 64 -5.25 19.89 -8.74
C ARG A 64 -4.66 21.24 -8.32
N ALA A 65 -3.61 21.25 -7.50
CA ALA A 65 -2.95 22.48 -7.04
C ALA A 65 -2.49 23.35 -8.21
N THR A 66 -1.89 22.73 -9.22
CA THR A 66 -1.44 23.43 -10.44
C THR A 66 -2.57 24.03 -11.26
N ARG A 67 -3.83 23.62 -11.01
CA ARG A 67 -5.02 24.11 -11.73
C ARG A 67 -5.82 25.13 -10.94
N THR A 68 -5.76 25.14 -9.61
CA THR A 68 -6.62 25.97 -8.76
C THR A 68 -5.87 27.06 -7.96
N GLU A 69 -4.54 27.14 -8.04
CA GLU A 69 -3.71 28.04 -7.19
C GLU A 69 -3.88 27.85 -5.66
N GLU A 70 -4.65 26.84 -5.24
CA GLU A 70 -4.92 26.51 -3.82
C GLU A 70 -3.86 25.55 -3.27
N ILE A 71 -2.64 26.06 -3.08
CA ILE A 71 -1.50 25.26 -2.61
C ILE A 71 -1.66 24.83 -1.12
N SER A 72 -2.39 25.62 -0.32
CA SER A 72 -2.54 25.41 1.13
C SER A 72 -3.33 24.15 1.49
N ASP A 73 -4.55 24.01 0.97
CA ASP A 73 -5.45 22.90 1.33
C ASP A 73 -4.88 21.54 0.88
N ILE A 74 -4.11 21.55 -0.20
CA ILE A 74 -3.43 20.38 -0.74
C ILE A 74 -2.21 20.02 0.10
N ALA A 75 -1.45 21.00 0.61
CA ALA A 75 -0.36 20.74 1.52
C ALA A 75 -0.86 20.06 2.82
N ASP A 76 -2.00 20.49 3.35
CA ASP A 76 -2.63 19.89 4.52
C ASP A 76 -3.11 18.46 4.25
N GLU A 77 -3.71 18.21 3.08
CA GLU A 77 -4.10 16.85 2.67
C GLU A 77 -2.86 15.93 2.54
N VAL A 78 -1.80 16.40 1.89
CA VAL A 78 -0.53 15.66 1.76
C VAL A 78 0.09 15.36 3.12
N LEU A 79 0.16 16.34 4.02
CA LEU A 79 0.70 16.18 5.37
C LEU A 79 -0.14 15.21 6.21
N TYR A 80 -1.47 15.28 6.12
CA TYR A 80 -2.37 14.34 6.78
C TYR A 80 -2.08 12.89 6.36
N TRP A 81 -1.94 12.65 5.05
CA TRP A 81 -1.63 11.31 4.56
C TRP A 81 -0.22 10.87 4.96
N LEU A 82 0.80 11.72 4.85
CA LEU A 82 2.16 11.41 5.30
C LEU A 82 2.22 11.06 6.79
N GLN A 83 1.50 11.79 7.64
CA GLN A 83 1.42 11.49 9.07
C GLN A 83 0.72 10.15 9.33
N ARG A 84 -0.39 9.88 8.64
CA ARG A 84 -1.10 8.60 8.74
C ARG A 84 -0.23 7.43 8.29
N LEU A 85 0.71 7.66 7.38
CA LEU A 85 1.67 6.65 6.91
C LEU A 85 2.81 6.38 7.86
N ARG A 86 3.24 7.39 8.63
CA ARG A 86 4.36 7.27 9.57
C ARG A 86 3.98 6.59 10.89
N LEU A 87 2.69 6.57 11.23
CA LEU A 87 2.15 6.01 12.48
C LEU A 87 1.69 4.54 12.37
N SER A 88 1.92 3.87 11.23
CA SER A 88 1.55 2.46 11.02
C SER A 88 2.54 1.78 10.09
#